data_AF-A0A960EDM5-F1
#
_entry.id   AF-A0A960EDM5-F1
#
_cell.length_a   1.000
_cell.length_b   1.000
_cell.length_c   1.000
_cell.angle_alpha   90.00
_cell.angle_beta   90.00
_cell.angle_gamma   90.00
#
_symmetry.space_group_name_H-M   'P 1'
#
loop_
_entity.id
_entity.type
_entity.pdbx_description
1 polymer ?
#
loop_
_entity_poly.entity_id
_entity_poly.type
_entity_poly.pdbx_seq_one_letter_code
_entity_poly.pdbx_strand_id
1 'polypeptide(L)'
;MKWFLLWFLGTIGALIVVACIVVLFVRHRMQRRLRVDPARPTSAPLHWLADPRAPARLHRRLARVGRAATAVADDHRPPRRRLRRSSAEEPPLVGVAESLRDQAVRLDHEIARVSVLHKAVRADRLVALEGAVADVEQASATLVSLSAEVHTPPVLATDDADIVDAAAQVARLAEAHRALLAIDEASGLVSGTGRTTASGPSVGRAGPTAS
;
A
#
# COMPACT_ATOMS: atom_id res chain seq x y z
N MET A 1 -15.62 24.14 -49.50
CA MET A 1 -14.94 22.89 -49.05
C MET A 1 -13.62 23.15 -48.31
N LYS A 2 -12.69 23.99 -48.81
CA LYS A 2 -11.40 24.28 -48.13
C LYS A 2 -11.51 24.80 -46.68
N TRP A 3 -12.51 25.64 -46.40
CA TRP A 3 -12.79 26.17 -45.06
C TRP A 3 -13.23 25.10 -44.06
N PHE A 4 -14.02 24.11 -44.50
CA PHE A 4 -14.43 22.99 -43.66
C PHE A 4 -13.24 22.12 -43.25
N LEU A 5 -12.28 21.89 -44.16
CA LEU A 5 -11.06 21.15 -43.86
C LEU A 5 -10.18 21.83 -42.81
N LEU A 6 -10.04 23.15 -42.88
CA LEU A 6 -9.28 23.92 -41.88
C LEU A 6 -9.91 23.84 -40.48
N TRP A 7 -11.23 23.91 -40.41
CA TRP A 7 -11.97 23.78 -39.15
C TRP A 7 -11.86 22.37 -38.54
N PHE A 8 -11.97 21.33 -39.37
CA PHE A 8 -11.79 19.95 -38.94
C PHE A 8 -10.37 19.68 -38.43
N LEU A 9 -9.35 20.20 -39.12
CA LEU A 9 -7.97 20.01 -38.70
C LEU A 9 -7.66 20.75 -37.38
N GLY A 10 -8.22 21.95 -37.21
CA GLY A 10 -8.09 22.72 -35.96
C GLY A 10 -8.78 22.04 -34.77
N THR A 11 -9.97 21.47 -34.97
CA THR A 11 -10.71 20.76 -33.91
C THR A 11 -10.04 19.45 -33.51
N ILE A 12 -9.51 18.68 -34.47
CA ILE A 12 -8.72 17.47 -34.17
C ILE A 12 -7.47 17.84 -33.39
N GLY A 13 -6.74 18.88 -33.80
CA GLY A 13 -5.56 19.35 -33.07
C GLY A 13 -5.88 19.79 -31.64
N ALA A 14 -6.96 20.56 -31.45
CA ALA A 14 -7.42 20.98 -30.13
C ALA A 14 -7.81 19.78 -29.25
N LEU A 15 -8.50 18.78 -29.81
CA LEU A 15 -8.85 17.55 -29.10
C LEU A 15 -7.61 16.79 -28.62
N ILE A 16 -6.58 16.67 -29.46
CA ILE A 16 -5.31 16.01 -29.09
C ILE A 16 -4.64 16.77 -27.94
N VAL A 17 -4.57 18.09 -28.01
CA VAL A 17 -3.96 18.92 -26.96
C VAL A 17 -4.73 18.78 -25.64
N VAL A 18 -6.06 18.86 -25.66
CA VAL A 18 -6.90 18.68 -24.47
C VAL A 18 -6.72 17.28 -23.89
N ALA A 19 -6.72 16.24 -24.72
CA ALA A 19 -6.47 14.87 -24.28
C ALA A 19 -5.09 14.72 -23.62
N CYS A 20 -4.03 15.30 -24.20
CA CYS A 20 -2.70 15.32 -23.61
C CYS A 20 -2.67 16.01 -22.24
N ILE A 21 -3.33 17.17 -22.10
CA ILE A 21 -3.43 17.89 -20.81
C ILE A 21 -4.15 17.03 -19.77
N VAL A 22 -5.28 16.41 -20.13
CA VAL A 22 -6.03 15.54 -19.22
C VAL A 22 -5.18 14.35 -18.78
N VAL A 23 -4.48 13.69 -19.71
CA VAL A 23 -3.58 12.56 -19.39
C VAL A 23 -2.46 13.00 -18.45
N LEU A 24 -1.80 14.13 -18.72
CA LEU A 24 -0.75 14.68 -17.85
C LEU A 24 -1.31 15.06 -16.47
N PHE A 25 -2.51 15.63 -16.41
CA PHE A 25 -3.16 16.01 -15.17
C PHE A 25 -3.56 14.79 -14.34
N VAL A 26 -4.15 13.76 -14.96
CA VAL A 26 -4.48 12.49 -14.31
C VAL A 26 -3.20 11.81 -13.83
N ARG A 27 -2.15 11.78 -14.66
CA ARG A 27 -0.83 11.25 -14.30
C ARG A 27 -0.24 11.99 -13.10
N HIS A 28 -0.28 13.32 -13.10
CA HIS A 28 0.22 14.14 -12.00
C HIS A 28 -0.58 13.92 -10.71
N ARG A 29 -1.91 13.86 -10.82
CA ARG A 29 -2.81 13.60 -9.69
C ARG A 29 -2.61 12.19 -9.11
N MET A 30 -2.42 11.19 -9.97
CA MET A 30 -2.09 9.83 -9.55
C MET A 30 -0.71 9.77 -8.91
N GLN A 31 0.30 10.39 -9.52
CA GLN A 31 1.64 10.49 -8.92
C GLN A 31 1.59 11.19 -7.54
N ARG A 32 0.71 12.16 -7.32
CA ARG A 32 0.51 12.76 -5.99
C ARG A 32 -0.15 11.80 -4.98
N ARG A 33 -1.06 10.92 -5.42
CA ARG A 33 -1.76 9.95 -4.55
C ARG A 33 -0.97 8.66 -4.30
N LEU A 34 -0.01 8.35 -5.17
CA LEU A 34 0.87 7.18 -5.10
C LEU A 34 2.19 7.45 -4.37
N ARG A 35 2.46 8.71 -4.04
CA ARG A 35 3.61 9.06 -3.21
C ARG A 35 3.39 8.57 -1.79
N VAL A 36 4.36 7.81 -1.29
CA VAL A 36 4.49 7.42 0.13
C VAL A 36 4.66 8.67 1.00
N ASP A 37 5.23 9.75 0.44
CA ASP A 37 5.33 11.07 1.05
C ASP A 37 5.08 12.17 -0.01
N PRO A 38 4.09 13.06 0.14
CA PRO A 38 3.85 14.14 -0.81
C PRO A 38 5.05 15.08 -1.01
N ALA A 39 5.96 15.15 -0.02
CA ALA A 39 7.11 16.05 -0.04
C ALA A 39 8.34 15.50 -0.77
N ARG A 40 8.49 14.17 -0.95
CA ARG A 40 9.65 13.56 -1.61
C ARG A 40 9.26 12.88 -2.93
N PRO A 41 9.96 13.17 -4.04
CA PRO A 41 9.70 12.49 -5.30
C PRO A 41 10.13 11.03 -5.19
N THR A 42 9.17 10.09 -5.13
CA THR A 42 9.47 8.66 -5.26
C THR A 42 9.51 8.27 -6.73
N SER A 43 10.48 7.43 -7.09
CA SER A 43 10.71 6.92 -8.44
C SER A 43 9.92 5.64 -8.75
N ALA A 44 8.78 5.45 -8.09
CA ALA A 44 7.90 4.30 -8.35
C ALA A 44 7.35 4.38 -9.79
N PRO A 45 7.66 3.40 -10.65
CA PRO A 45 7.26 3.47 -12.05
C PRO A 45 5.76 3.18 -12.19
N LEU A 46 5.08 3.99 -13.00
CA LEU A 46 3.61 3.99 -13.14
C LEU A 46 3.01 2.64 -13.54
N HIS A 47 3.80 1.74 -14.14
CA HIS A 47 3.32 0.41 -14.52
C HIS A 47 2.97 -0.49 -13.30
N TRP A 48 3.48 -0.20 -12.10
CA TRP A 48 3.14 -0.94 -10.88
C TRP A 48 1.69 -0.75 -10.40
N LEU A 49 0.95 0.22 -10.95
CA LEU A 49 -0.48 0.38 -10.70
C LEU A 49 -1.28 -0.82 -11.22
N ALA A 50 -0.92 -1.33 -12.39
CA ALA A 50 -1.65 -2.36 -13.10
C ALA A 50 -1.02 -3.76 -12.96
N ASP A 51 0.21 -3.85 -12.46
CA ASP A 51 0.96 -5.10 -12.40
C ASP A 51 0.75 -5.82 -11.05
N PRO A 52 0.23 -7.07 -11.01
CA PRO A 52 0.03 -7.83 -9.78
C PRO A 52 1.32 -8.40 -9.17
N ARG A 53 2.50 -8.08 -9.73
CA ARG A 53 3.79 -8.64 -9.30
C ARG A 53 4.20 -8.24 -7.88
N ALA A 54 5.01 -9.10 -7.26
CA ALA A 54 5.58 -8.94 -5.90
C ALA A 54 6.07 -7.51 -5.53
N PRO A 55 6.87 -6.80 -6.35
CA PRO A 55 7.31 -5.43 -6.01
C PRO A 55 6.15 -4.45 -5.83
N ALA A 56 5.08 -4.58 -6.62
CA ALA A 56 3.91 -3.72 -6.49
C ALA A 56 3.15 -3.97 -5.19
N ARG A 57 3.13 -5.21 -4.69
CA ARG A 57 2.54 -5.54 -3.38
C ARG A 57 3.32 -4.89 -2.24
N LEU A 58 4.65 -4.96 -2.26
CA LEU A 58 5.53 -4.32 -1.27
C LEU A 58 5.40 -2.79 -1.30
N HIS A 59 5.30 -2.19 -2.49
CA HIS A 59 5.04 -0.76 -2.62
C HIS A 59 3.68 -0.36 -2.00
N ARG A 60 2.61 -1.10 -2.28
CA ARG A 60 1.28 -0.84 -1.69
C ARG A 60 1.29 -0.95 -0.16
N ARG A 61 2.08 -1.87 0.38
CA ARG A 61 2.33 -2.05 1.82
C ARG A 61 3.03 -0.83 2.43
N LEU A 62 4.17 -0.42 1.87
CA LEU A 62 4.88 0.79 2.28
C LEU A 62 4.06 2.08 2.15
N ALA A 63 3.22 2.18 1.11
CA ALA A 63 2.31 3.31 0.95
C ALA A 63 1.25 3.39 2.07
N ARG A 64 0.84 2.26 2.66
CA ARG A 64 -0.03 2.27 3.86
C ARG A 64 0.73 2.77 5.08
N VAL A 65 1.97 2.32 5.27
CA VAL A 65 2.84 2.79 6.36
C VAL A 65 3.08 4.30 6.26
N GLY A 66 3.45 4.80 5.08
CA GLY A 66 3.65 6.25 4.89
C GLY A 66 2.40 7.08 5.19
N ARG A 67 1.21 6.59 4.80
CA ARG A 67 -0.06 7.25 5.14
C ARG A 67 -0.37 7.21 6.62
N ALA A 68 -0.17 6.08 7.28
CA ALA A 68 -0.39 5.93 8.71
C ALA A 68 0.55 6.84 9.51
N ALA A 69 1.84 6.85 9.18
CA ALA A 69 2.82 7.75 9.79
C ALA A 69 2.48 9.23 9.54
N THR A 70 2.03 9.59 8.33
CA THR A 70 1.61 10.96 8.03
C THR A 70 0.37 11.36 8.84
N ALA A 71 -0.61 10.47 8.98
CA ALA A 71 -1.80 10.73 9.80
C ALA A 71 -1.41 10.96 11.28
N VAL A 72 -0.57 10.09 11.85
CA VAL A 72 -0.08 10.26 13.24
C VAL A 72 0.69 11.58 13.39
N ALA A 73 1.56 11.92 12.43
CA ALA A 73 2.31 13.16 12.46
C ALA A 73 1.40 14.39 12.38
N ASP A 74 0.40 14.37 11.50
CA ASP A 74 -0.55 15.47 11.33
C ASP A 74 -1.45 15.65 12.56
N ASP A 75 -1.89 14.55 13.19
CA ASP A 75 -2.71 14.57 14.42
C ASP A 75 -1.94 15.14 15.62
N HIS A 76 -0.64 14.88 15.70
CA HIS A 76 0.21 15.37 16.80
C HIS A 76 0.89 16.70 16.49
N ARG A 77 0.76 17.22 15.27
CA ARG A 77 1.38 18.51 14.91
C ARG A 77 0.56 19.64 15.52
N PRO A 78 1.16 20.51 16.36
CA PRO A 78 0.43 21.62 16.93
C PRO A 78 -0.08 22.54 15.80
N PRO A 79 -1.33 23.02 15.87
CA PRO A 79 -1.88 23.90 14.85
C PRO A 79 -0.98 25.12 14.75
N ARG A 80 -0.42 25.36 13.56
CA ARG A 80 0.45 26.51 13.24
C ARG A 80 -0.34 27.82 13.30
N ARG A 81 -0.74 28.26 14.50
CA ARG A 81 -1.17 29.63 14.74
C ARG A 81 0.07 30.52 14.63
N ARG A 82 -0.05 31.56 13.82
CA ARG A 82 1.02 32.47 13.35
C ARG A 82 1.65 33.35 14.45
N LEU A 83 1.90 32.83 15.65
CA LEU A 83 2.45 33.62 16.75
C LEU A 83 3.66 32.90 17.35
N ARG A 84 4.81 33.53 17.09
CA ARG A 84 6.09 33.41 17.79
C ARG A 84 6.64 31.98 17.93
N ARG A 85 7.67 31.73 17.12
CA ARG A 85 8.98 31.17 17.48
C ARG A 85 9.10 30.83 18.98
N SER A 86 8.50 29.72 19.37
CA SER A 86 8.88 28.98 20.56
C SER A 86 9.41 27.66 20.04
N SER A 87 10.66 27.36 20.35
CA SER A 87 11.22 26.00 20.32
C SER A 87 10.42 25.11 21.29
N ALA A 88 9.14 24.91 21.02
CA ALA A 88 8.39 23.85 21.62
C ALA A 88 8.96 22.57 21.01
N GLU A 89 9.70 21.83 21.82
CA GLU A 89 10.15 20.46 21.60
C GLU A 89 9.16 19.76 20.64
N GLU A 90 9.62 19.42 19.43
CA GLU A 90 8.75 18.74 18.47
C GLU A 90 8.29 17.45 19.13
N PRO A 91 6.97 17.14 19.18
CA PRO A 91 6.49 16.00 19.94
C PRO A 91 7.24 14.74 19.50
N PRO A 92 7.75 13.91 20.43
CA PRO A 92 8.62 12.79 20.09
C PRO A 92 7.95 11.82 19.09
N LEU A 93 6.61 11.71 19.15
CA LEU A 93 5.82 10.94 18.20
C LEU A 93 5.91 11.47 16.76
N VAL A 94 5.97 12.79 16.54
CA VAL A 94 6.13 13.38 15.21
C VAL A 94 7.50 13.02 14.65
N GLY A 95 8.56 13.11 15.45
CA GLY A 95 9.91 12.71 15.02
C GLY A 95 10.01 11.23 14.66
N VAL A 96 9.38 10.34 15.44
CA VAL A 96 9.32 8.90 15.14
C VAL A 96 8.52 8.64 13.87
N ALA A 97 7.38 9.30 13.70
CA ALA A 97 6.56 9.19 12.49
C ALA A 97 7.31 9.65 11.23
N GLU A 98 8.02 10.78 11.30
CA GLU A 98 8.84 11.28 10.20
C GLU A 98 10.02 10.33 9.90
N SER A 99 10.67 9.76 10.92
CA SER A 99 11.71 8.74 10.74
C SER A 99 11.16 7.48 10.06
N LEU A 100 10.00 6.98 10.49
CA LEU A 100 9.32 5.84 9.87
C LEU A 100 8.98 6.10 8.40
N ARG A 101 8.49 7.31 8.09
CA ARG A 101 8.23 7.74 6.71
C ARG A 101 9.50 7.75 5.88
N ASP A 102 10.59 8.30 6.42
CA ASP A 102 11.89 8.35 5.74
C ASP A 102 12.45 6.94 5.48
N GLN A 103 12.30 6.02 6.43
CA GLN A 103 12.66 4.62 6.26
C GLN A 103 11.82 3.94 5.17
N ALA A 104 10.50 4.17 5.16
CA ALA A 104 9.61 3.62 4.14
C ALA A 104 9.96 4.14 2.73
N VAL A 105 10.29 5.43 2.59
CA VAL A 105 10.73 6.02 1.32
C VAL A 105 12.06 5.42 0.85
N ARG A 106 13.00 5.20 1.77
CA ARG A 106 14.29 4.57 1.44
C ARG A 106 14.11 3.13 0.96
N LEU A 107 13.27 2.34 1.63
CA LEU A 107 12.94 0.97 1.21
C LEU A 107 12.22 0.95 -0.14
N ASP A 108 11.31 1.90 -0.39
CA ASP A 108 10.64 2.02 -1.69
C ASP A 108 11.63 2.26 -2.84
N HIS A 109 12.60 3.16 -2.64
CA HIS A 109 13.69 3.38 -3.61
C HIS A 109 14.54 2.12 -3.82
N GLU A 110 14.76 1.31 -2.79
CA GLU A 110 15.49 0.06 -2.92
C GLU A 110 14.71 -0.99 -3.70
N ILE A 111 13.41 -1.16 -3.43
CA ILE A 111 12.52 -2.04 -4.19
C ILE A 111 12.48 -1.60 -5.66
N ALA A 112 12.38 -0.29 -5.92
CA ALA A 112 12.41 0.25 -7.28
C ALA A 112 13.71 -0.10 -8.00
N ARG A 113 14.87 0.06 -7.35
CA ARG A 113 16.17 -0.36 -7.90
C ARG A 113 16.23 -1.86 -8.16
N VAL A 114 15.81 -2.69 -7.19
CA VAL A 114 15.81 -4.16 -7.30
C VAL A 114 14.89 -4.66 -8.41
N SER A 115 13.81 -3.96 -8.71
CA SER A 115 12.85 -4.37 -9.74
C SER A 115 13.42 -4.42 -11.16
N VAL A 116 14.44 -3.59 -11.44
CA VAL A 116 15.11 -3.51 -12.75
C VAL A 116 16.11 -4.66 -12.95
N LEU A 117 16.53 -5.34 -11.88
CA LEU A 117 17.48 -6.44 -11.97
C LEU A 117 16.89 -7.69 -12.65
N HIS A 118 17.78 -8.57 -13.11
CA HIS A 118 17.42 -9.87 -13.67
C HIS A 118 16.63 -10.74 -12.67
N LYS A 119 15.71 -11.56 -13.17
CA LYS A 119 14.73 -12.31 -12.37
C LYS A 119 15.34 -13.14 -11.24
N ALA A 120 16.46 -13.82 -11.50
CA ALA A 120 17.12 -14.69 -10.53
C ALA A 120 17.67 -13.92 -9.32
N VAL A 121 18.41 -12.82 -9.56
CA VAL A 121 18.98 -11.97 -8.50
C VAL A 121 17.89 -11.17 -7.78
N ARG A 122 16.85 -10.77 -8.53
CA ARG A 122 15.72 -10.02 -8.00
C ARG A 122 14.94 -10.81 -6.95
N ALA A 123 14.73 -12.11 -7.15
CA ALA A 123 13.92 -12.92 -6.22
C ALA A 123 14.53 -12.95 -4.81
N ASP A 124 15.83 -13.22 -4.73
CA ASP A 124 16.57 -13.27 -3.46
C ASP A 124 16.56 -11.91 -2.72
N ARG A 125 16.85 -10.83 -3.45
CA ARG A 125 16.81 -9.47 -2.89
C ARG A 125 15.42 -9.02 -2.45
N LEU A 126 14.37 -9.44 -3.14
CA LEU A 126 13.00 -9.14 -2.75
C LEU A 126 12.60 -9.84 -1.45
N VAL A 127 13.08 -11.05 -1.19
CA VAL A 127 12.82 -11.76 0.08
C VAL A 127 13.46 -11.02 1.26
N ALA A 128 14.70 -10.55 1.12
CA ALA A 128 15.35 -9.74 2.15
C ALA A 128 14.60 -8.42 2.41
N LEU A 129 14.13 -7.76 1.35
CA LEU A 129 13.35 -6.53 1.46
C LEU A 129 11.97 -6.76 2.09
N GLU A 130 11.37 -7.94 1.89
CA GLU A 130 10.09 -8.27 2.51
C GLU A 130 10.17 -8.29 4.04
N GLY A 131 11.27 -8.81 4.60
CA GLY A 131 11.54 -8.74 6.04
C GLY A 131 11.62 -7.30 6.55
N ALA A 132 12.43 -6.46 5.90
CA ALA A 132 12.57 -5.06 6.28
C ALA A 132 11.25 -4.26 6.15
N VAL A 133 10.41 -4.58 5.16
CA VAL A 133 9.07 -3.98 5.02
C VAL A 133 8.16 -4.43 6.17
N ALA A 134 8.20 -5.70 6.57
CA ALA A 134 7.42 -6.20 7.70
C ALA A 134 7.82 -5.52 9.02
N ASP A 135 9.11 -5.28 9.24
CA ASP A 135 9.61 -4.56 10.42
C ASP A 135 9.07 -3.13 10.48
N VAL A 136 9.10 -2.41 9.36
CA VAL A 136 8.57 -1.05 9.24
C VAL A 136 7.06 -1.01 9.39
N GLU A 137 6.33 -2.01 8.88
CA GLU A 137 4.89 -2.15 9.12
C GLU A 137 4.56 -2.38 10.59
N GLN A 138 5.31 -3.27 11.26
CA GLN A 138 5.13 -3.55 12.67
C GLN A 138 5.40 -2.29 13.51
N ALA A 139 6.49 -1.58 13.25
CA ALA A 139 6.80 -0.32 13.91
C ALA A 139 5.73 0.75 13.66
N SER A 140 5.16 0.81 12.45
CA SER A 140 4.03 1.69 12.14
C SER A 140 2.76 1.30 12.89
N ALA A 141 2.45 0.01 13.05
CA ALA A 141 1.31 -0.45 13.82
C ALA A 141 1.45 -0.08 15.31
N THR A 142 2.65 -0.27 15.87
CA THR A 142 2.99 0.15 17.24
C THR A 142 2.84 1.67 17.39
N LEU A 143 3.34 2.45 16.43
CA LEU A 143 3.20 3.91 16.45
C LEU A 143 1.73 4.35 16.46
N VAL A 144 0.88 3.72 15.64
CA VAL A 144 -0.57 4.01 15.62
C VAL A 144 -1.24 3.64 16.95
N SER A 145 -0.87 2.53 17.56
CA SER A 145 -1.35 2.14 18.90
C SER A 145 -0.97 3.19 19.96
N LEU A 146 0.31 3.56 20.02
CA LEU A 146 0.83 4.57 20.95
C LEU A 146 0.16 5.94 20.72
N SER A 147 -0.05 6.31 19.46
CA SER A 147 -0.78 7.52 19.08
C SER A 147 -2.21 7.52 19.62
N ALA A 148 -2.92 6.40 19.53
CA ALA A 148 -4.28 6.26 20.04
C ALA A 148 -4.33 6.31 21.58
N GLU A 149 -3.36 5.70 22.26
CA GLU A 149 -3.23 5.79 23.72
C GLU A 149 -3.01 7.22 24.19
N VAL A 150 -2.12 7.98 23.51
CA VAL A 150 -1.85 9.39 23.84
C VAL A 150 -3.04 10.30 23.54
N HIS A 151 -3.78 10.02 22.47
CA HIS A 151 -5.00 10.76 22.11
C HIS A 151 -6.20 10.47 22.99
N THR A 152 -6.20 9.37 23.76
CA THR A 152 -7.30 9.06 24.67
C THR A 152 -7.09 9.87 25.96
N PRO A 153 -7.79 11.00 26.16
CA PRO A 153 -7.64 11.73 27.41
C PRO A 153 -8.10 10.83 28.57
N PRO A 154 -7.37 10.80 29.70
CA PRO A 154 -7.78 10.05 30.89
C PRO A 154 -9.11 10.53 31.49
N VAL A 155 -9.72 11.58 30.93
CA VAL A 155 -11.04 12.10 31.30
C VAL A 155 -12.19 11.24 30.72
N LEU A 156 -11.93 10.38 29.73
CA LEU A 156 -12.87 9.35 29.29
C LEU A 156 -12.83 8.06 30.12
N ALA A 157 -11.97 7.98 31.14
CA ALA A 157 -12.09 6.95 32.19
C ALA A 157 -13.34 7.16 33.09
N THR A 158 -14.21 8.11 32.75
CA THR A 158 -15.47 8.41 33.43
C THR A 158 -16.72 7.96 32.65
N ASP A 159 -16.59 7.44 31.43
CA ASP A 159 -17.72 6.89 30.67
C ASP A 159 -17.40 5.48 30.14
N ASP A 160 -17.52 4.49 31.02
CA ASP A 160 -17.42 3.05 30.71
C ASP A 160 -18.35 2.61 29.57
N ALA A 161 -19.41 3.36 29.29
CA ALA A 161 -20.42 3.02 28.29
C ALA A 161 -19.88 2.98 26.84
N ASP A 162 -19.03 3.93 26.46
CA ASP A 162 -18.53 4.04 25.08
C ASP A 162 -17.42 3.01 24.78
N ILE A 163 -16.61 2.66 25.79
CA ILE A 163 -15.60 1.60 25.68
C ILE A 163 -16.28 0.23 25.57
N VAL A 164 -17.34 0.00 26.33
CA VAL A 164 -18.16 -1.22 26.23
C VAL A 164 -18.80 -1.32 24.84
N ASP A 165 -19.24 -0.21 24.24
CA ASP A 165 -19.83 -0.25 22.90
C ASP A 165 -18.80 -0.47 21.78
N ALA A 166 -17.58 0.08 21.92
CA ALA A 166 -16.46 -0.20 21.02
C ALA A 166 -16.01 -1.67 21.10
N ALA A 167 -15.87 -2.23 22.31
CA ALA A 167 -15.56 -3.63 22.51
C ALA A 167 -16.67 -4.54 21.96
N ALA A 168 -17.93 -4.17 22.16
CA ALA A 168 -19.08 -4.85 21.58
C ALA A 168 -19.06 -4.77 20.03
N GLN A 169 -18.63 -3.64 19.47
CA GLN A 169 -18.50 -3.48 18.02
C GLN A 169 -17.41 -4.37 17.43
N VAL A 170 -16.25 -4.49 18.09
CA VAL A 170 -15.19 -5.43 17.68
C VAL A 170 -15.68 -6.87 17.77
N ALA A 171 -16.39 -7.24 18.83
CA ALA A 171 -16.99 -8.57 18.98
C ALA A 171 -18.02 -8.87 17.86
N ARG A 172 -18.90 -7.91 17.54
CA ARG A 172 -19.86 -8.00 16.42
C ARG A 172 -19.15 -8.21 15.08
N LEU A 173 -18.04 -7.52 14.85
CA LEU A 173 -17.28 -7.62 13.60
C LEU A 173 -16.52 -8.96 13.50
N ALA A 174 -15.97 -9.44 14.61
CA ALA A 174 -15.35 -10.77 14.69
C ALA A 174 -16.38 -11.90 14.47
N GLU A 175 -17.60 -11.75 15.00
CA GLU A 175 -18.71 -12.67 14.75
C GLU A 175 -19.13 -12.68 13.28
N ALA A 176 -19.28 -11.50 12.67
CA ALA A 176 -19.59 -11.37 11.26
C ALA A 176 -18.50 -12.02 10.38
N HIS A 177 -17.23 -11.88 10.75
CA HIS A 177 -16.14 -12.53 10.04
C HIS A 177 -16.19 -14.07 10.14
N ARG A 178 -16.48 -14.61 11.34
CA ARG A 178 -16.68 -16.06 11.53
C ARG A 178 -17.88 -16.58 10.72
N ALA A 179 -18.99 -15.83 10.68
CA ALA A 179 -20.15 -16.18 9.88
C ALA A 179 -19.83 -16.22 8.37
N LEU A 180 -19.06 -15.26 7.87
CA LEU A 180 -18.61 -15.25 6.47
C LEU A 180 -17.73 -16.46 6.13
N LEU A 181 -16.80 -16.83 7.02
CA LEU A 181 -15.96 -18.02 6.83
C LEU A 181 -16.80 -19.31 6.81
N ALA A 182 -17.82 -19.41 7.67
CA ALA A 182 -18.74 -20.54 7.68
C ALA A 182 -19.58 -20.63 6.39
N ILE A 183 -19.99 -19.47 5.83
CA ILE A 183 -20.69 -19.41 4.53
C ILE A 183 -19.75 -19.84 3.40
N ASP A 184 -18.49 -19.40 3.41
CA ASP A 184 -17.50 -19.78 2.41
C ASP A 184 -17.18 -21.28 2.45
N GLU A 185 -17.13 -21.87 3.65
CA GLU A 185 -16.96 -23.31 3.86
C GLU A 185 -18.18 -24.10 3.38
N ALA A 186 -19.40 -23.70 3.78
CA ALA A 186 -20.65 -24.35 3.36
C ALA A 186 -20.90 -24.24 1.85
N SER A 187 -20.44 -23.16 1.23
CA SER A 187 -20.54 -22.95 -0.23
C SER A 187 -19.46 -23.69 -1.02
N GLY A 188 -18.53 -24.38 -0.35
CA GLY A 188 -17.44 -25.14 -0.99
C GLY A 188 -16.38 -24.27 -1.67
N LEU A 189 -16.40 -22.95 -1.46
CA LEU A 189 -15.54 -21.98 -2.15
C LEU A 189 -14.07 -22.08 -1.72
N VAL A 190 -13.80 -22.62 -0.53
CA VAL A 190 -12.44 -22.77 0.03
C VAL A 190 -11.70 -24.02 -0.50
N SER A 191 -12.38 -24.97 -1.15
CA SER A 191 -11.76 -26.22 -1.61
C SER A 191 -11.10 -26.17 -3.00
N GLY A 192 -11.03 -24.99 -3.64
CA GLY A 192 -10.60 -24.88 -5.05
C GLY A 192 -9.11 -24.61 -5.34
N THR A 193 -8.28 -24.27 -4.35
CA THR A 193 -6.95 -23.68 -4.63
C THR A 193 -5.74 -24.62 -4.43
N GLY A 194 -5.92 -25.90 -4.12
CA GLY A 194 -4.75 -26.70 -3.68
C GLY A 194 -4.79 -28.22 -3.78
N ARG A 195 -5.53 -28.84 -4.71
CA ARG A 195 -5.42 -30.30 -4.93
C ARG A 195 -5.27 -30.66 -6.41
N THR A 196 -4.12 -30.27 -6.98
CA THR A 196 -3.57 -30.90 -8.18
C THR A 196 -2.33 -31.70 -7.77
N THR A 197 -2.53 -32.76 -6.99
CA THR A 197 -1.53 -33.83 -6.80
C THR A 197 -2.08 -35.11 -7.43
N ALA A 198 -1.53 -35.39 -8.60
CA ALA A 198 -1.27 -36.67 -9.27
C ALA A 198 -2.05 -37.93 -8.84
N SER A 199 -2.66 -38.60 -9.82
CA SER A 199 -2.56 -40.06 -9.97
C SER A 199 -2.78 -40.45 -11.44
N GLY A 200 -1.80 -41.13 -12.04
CA GLY A 200 -1.77 -41.48 -13.47
C GLY A 200 -2.63 -42.70 -13.84
N PRO A 201 -2.52 -43.14 -15.11
CA PRO A 201 -2.20 -44.54 -15.29
C PRO A 201 -1.07 -44.81 -16.30
N SER A 202 -0.39 -45.91 -15.97
CA SER A 202 0.58 -46.71 -16.72
C SER A 202 0.31 -46.92 -18.22
N VAL A 203 1.34 -46.72 -19.05
CA VAL A 203 1.66 -47.49 -20.28
C VAL A 203 3.18 -47.26 -20.50
N GLY A 204 4.11 -48.21 -20.40
CA GLY A 204 4.21 -49.47 -21.13
C GLY A 204 5.08 -49.28 -22.38
N ARG A 205 6.41 -49.48 -22.31
CA ARG A 205 7.19 -49.91 -23.50
C ARG A 205 8.53 -50.55 -23.15
N ALA A 206 8.78 -51.65 -23.84
CA ALA A 206 9.82 -52.65 -23.64
C ALA A 206 11.07 -52.42 -24.52
N GLY A 207 12.24 -52.76 -23.95
CA GLY A 207 13.47 -53.34 -24.54
C GLY A 207 14.19 -52.65 -25.72
N PRO A 208 15.29 -53.23 -26.25
CA PRO A 208 16.23 -54.19 -25.66
C PRO A 208 17.75 -53.88 -25.94
N THR A 209 18.63 -54.56 -25.19
CA THR A 209 19.98 -55.13 -25.53
C THR A 209 21.01 -54.40 -26.40
N ALA A 210 22.28 -54.46 -25.94
CA ALA A 210 23.57 -54.62 -26.65
C ALA A 210 24.60 -53.60 -26.14
N SER A 211 25.88 -53.88 -25.89
CA SER A 211 26.71 -55.08 -25.85
C SER A 211 27.93 -54.72 -25.01
#